data_AF-M2QJ51-F1
#
_entry.id   AF-M2QJ51-F1
#
_cell.length_a   1.000
_cell.length_b   1.000
_cell.length_c   1.000
_cell.angle_alpha   90.00
_cell.angle_beta   90.00
_cell.angle_gamma   90.00
#
_symmetry.space_group_name_H-M   'P 1'
#
loop_
_entity.id
_entity.type
_entity.pdbx_description
1 polymer ?
#
loop_
_entity_poly.entity_id
_entity_poly.type
_entity_poly.pdbx_seq_one_letter_code
_entity_poly.pdbx_strand_id
1 'polypeptide(L)'
;MFSICLCTSSATSVSIDHTAHNHPVHKAGWDSENDGNFVVYSGTIDAYLNKFLPVSPNNPLPKRDVSGAFNEVPKTTVEKDMYLPLQRGLRKEVSDIPSSKRPAFVDTSAQRIPAPFPSLEEDIRDTGPDLSSTLPGKKEATLKVAIWFGIGTVIEIKATEAQDPLKEGGREESETRRETKRQLAINARNLLHAHLHTHVFIIGIYGFTARIYRFDRAGCIASPPFNYRERPEIFRMFFWRLVHPASGLSIAGADPTVSQPTASDWKWASKVLRQKYREELPQGARQVGRWLKIPSKDPNAAPDRFLAIELRFINSNLFGWVTTVWIALRRTTDGDADDGVKYAVKDSWRQQIRPSETTYLDRLTDVYESDLYGLPDFDIGGDLSVWEAQQWSQKLTVTGNVRRSPRLIGKTDNTASDETGSVLPHITHHQTISARVARKDLCYERYHMRFATKCVGRPLSTFTSTKEMVTAIKDAVIGHQNAWNAGVLHRDISAGNVLIVEDHVGKPFKGFLSDFDHSFMTSSATPVAASQTEHDNDQISADTELKQRT
;
A
#
# COMPACT_ATOMS: atom_id res chain seq x y z
N MET A 1 8.78 -8.03 33.45
CA MET A 1 8.54 -6.57 33.41
C MET A 1 8.76 -6.09 31.97
N PHE A 2 7.80 -6.39 31.10
CA PHE A 2 7.63 -5.82 29.76
C PHE A 2 6.10 -5.73 29.61
N SER A 3 5.58 -4.51 29.69
CA SER A 3 4.14 -4.24 29.69
C SER A 3 3.65 -4.27 28.25
N ILE A 4 3.00 -5.37 27.85
CA ILE A 4 2.27 -5.46 26.58
C ILE A 4 0.95 -4.73 26.82
N CYS A 5 0.79 -3.57 26.17
CA CYS A 5 -0.47 -2.83 26.16
C CYS A 5 -1.48 -3.62 25.30
N LEU A 6 -2.32 -4.41 25.96
CA LEU A 6 -3.48 -5.06 25.39
C LEU A 6 -4.56 -3.99 25.18
N CYS A 7 -4.71 -3.47 23.96
CA CYS A 7 -5.96 -2.85 23.55
C CYS A 7 -6.87 -3.93 22.97
N THR A 8 -7.68 -4.53 23.83
CA THR A 8 -8.83 -5.33 23.45
C THR A 8 -9.92 -4.41 22.89
N SER A 9 -10.24 -4.52 21.60
CA SER A 9 -11.42 -3.90 21.00
C SER A 9 -12.60 -4.87 21.14
N SER A 10 -13.41 -4.67 22.17
CA SER A 10 -14.72 -5.28 22.31
C SER A 10 -15.71 -4.60 21.35
N ALA A 11 -16.45 -5.40 20.58
CA ALA A 11 -17.60 -4.95 19.82
C ALA A 11 -18.67 -4.38 20.76
N THR A 12 -18.62 -3.08 21.00
CA THR A 12 -19.71 -2.29 21.58
C THR A 12 -20.07 -1.22 20.57
N SER A 13 -21.36 -1.13 20.23
CA SER A 13 -21.95 -0.11 19.36
C SER A 13 -21.42 1.28 19.70
N VAL A 14 -20.46 1.77 18.92
CA VAL A 14 -19.90 3.11 19.09
C VAL A 14 -20.96 4.10 18.64
N SER A 15 -21.45 4.88 19.60
CA SER A 15 -22.29 6.05 19.34
C SER A 15 -21.65 6.92 18.25
N ILE A 16 -22.48 7.41 17.34
CA ILE A 16 -22.14 8.30 16.22
C ILE A 16 -21.41 9.59 16.68
N ASP A 17 -21.34 9.87 18.00
CA ASP A 17 -20.70 11.04 18.61
C ASP A 17 -19.15 10.99 18.69
N HIS A 18 -18.49 9.86 18.41
CA HIS A 18 -17.01 9.74 18.47
C HIS A 18 -16.28 10.13 17.16
N THR A 19 -16.99 10.60 16.14
CA THR A 19 -16.52 10.77 14.75
C THR A 19 -15.80 12.09 14.44
N ALA A 20 -15.47 12.91 15.45
CA ALA A 20 -14.82 14.20 15.19
C ALA A 20 -13.30 14.06 15.02
N HIS A 21 -12.76 14.65 13.94
CA HIS A 21 -11.32 14.90 13.68
C HIS A 21 -10.55 15.47 14.88
N ASN A 22 -11.26 16.05 15.84
CA ASN A 22 -10.74 16.65 17.07
C ASN A 22 -10.69 15.73 18.31
N HIS A 23 -11.11 14.47 18.22
CA HIS A 23 -11.10 13.59 19.39
C HIS A 23 -9.64 13.30 19.84
N PRO A 24 -9.30 13.46 21.14
CA PRO A 24 -7.92 13.38 21.63
C PRO A 24 -7.19 12.07 21.32
N VAL A 25 -7.89 10.93 21.42
CA VAL A 25 -7.31 9.59 21.17
C VAL A 25 -6.83 9.45 19.72
N HIS A 26 -7.58 10.00 18.77
CA HIS A 26 -7.26 9.93 17.35
C HIS A 26 -6.09 10.85 16.98
N LYS A 27 -5.97 12.00 17.65
CA LYS A 27 -4.81 12.89 17.53
C LYS A 27 -3.54 12.24 18.08
N ALA A 28 -3.64 11.58 19.23
CA ALA A 28 -2.52 10.86 19.84
C ALA A 28 -2.03 9.71 18.95
N GLY A 29 -2.94 8.96 18.32
CA GLY A 29 -2.59 7.89 17.38
C GLY A 29 -1.76 8.40 16.20
N TRP A 30 -2.21 9.47 15.53
CA TRP A 30 -1.42 10.07 14.44
C TRP A 30 -0.14 10.73 14.91
N ASP A 31 -0.12 11.38 16.06
CA ASP A 31 1.10 11.95 16.61
C ASP A 31 2.15 10.86 16.82
N SER A 32 1.75 9.73 17.40
CA SER A 32 2.61 8.56 17.57
C SER A 32 3.06 7.96 16.24
N GLU A 33 2.18 7.86 15.25
CA GLU A 33 2.53 7.33 13.93
C GLU A 33 3.46 8.28 13.15
N ASN A 34 3.30 9.59 13.34
CA ASN A 34 4.10 10.62 12.67
C ASN A 34 5.43 10.90 13.36
N ASP A 35 5.59 10.47 14.60
CA ASP A 35 6.80 10.71 15.39
C ASP A 35 8.03 10.06 14.74
N GLY A 36 9.10 10.83 14.59
CA GLY A 36 10.33 10.40 13.93
C GLY A 36 10.21 10.00 12.44
N ASN A 37 9.04 10.14 11.80
CA ASN A 37 8.82 9.67 10.42
C ASN A 37 8.90 10.77 9.35
N PHE A 38 9.03 12.04 9.76
CA PHE A 38 9.27 13.16 8.84
C PHE A 38 10.73 13.57 8.88
N VAL A 39 11.36 13.64 7.71
CA VAL A 39 12.76 14.05 7.56
C VAL A 39 12.89 15.14 6.52
N VAL A 40 13.57 16.22 6.87
CA VAL A 40 13.95 17.27 5.92
C VAL A 40 15.17 16.82 5.14
N TYR A 41 15.08 16.86 3.81
CA TYR A 41 16.20 16.60 2.93
C TYR A 41 17.29 17.65 3.11
N SER A 42 18.53 17.21 3.32
CA SER A 42 19.66 18.09 3.67
C SER A 42 20.27 18.85 2.47
N GLY A 43 19.87 18.55 1.24
CA GLY A 43 20.35 19.24 0.03
C GLY A 43 19.45 20.41 -0.39
N THR A 44 19.74 21.01 -1.54
CA THR A 44 18.89 22.09 -2.11
C THR A 44 17.57 21.56 -2.66
N ILE A 45 16.60 22.45 -2.89
CA ILE A 45 15.32 22.10 -3.53
C ILE A 45 15.52 21.51 -4.93
N ASP A 46 16.49 22.03 -5.70
CA ASP A 46 16.82 21.48 -7.03
C ASP A 46 17.41 20.07 -6.93
N ALA A 47 18.30 19.83 -5.95
CA ALA A 47 18.84 18.50 -5.68
C ALA A 47 17.76 17.53 -5.20
N TYR A 48 16.79 17.99 -4.40
CA TYR A 48 15.62 17.22 -3.99
C TYR A 48 14.81 16.78 -5.22
N LEU A 49 14.44 17.73 -6.09
CA LEU A 49 13.69 17.43 -7.31
C LEU A 49 14.47 16.47 -8.21
N ASN A 50 15.77 16.68 -8.43
CA ASN A 50 16.57 15.80 -9.29
C ASN A 50 16.67 14.37 -8.74
N LYS A 51 16.71 14.21 -7.42
CA LYS A 51 16.80 12.90 -6.76
C LYS A 51 15.47 12.15 -6.76
N PHE A 52 14.37 12.82 -6.43
CA PHE A 52 13.08 12.17 -6.17
C PHE A 52 12.06 12.30 -7.31
N LEU A 53 12.29 13.25 -8.22
CA LEU A 53 11.52 13.48 -9.44
C LEU A 53 12.50 13.69 -10.60
N PRO A 54 13.24 12.66 -11.03
CA PRO A 54 14.21 12.80 -12.11
C PRO A 54 13.53 13.18 -13.43
N VAL A 55 14.23 13.97 -14.24
CA VAL A 55 13.76 14.39 -15.58
C VAL A 55 13.82 13.21 -16.53
N SER A 56 12.76 13.01 -17.32
CA SER A 56 12.81 12.09 -18.46
C SER A 56 13.71 12.67 -19.57
N PRO A 57 14.77 11.97 -20.02
CA PRO A 57 15.62 12.45 -21.11
C PRO A 57 14.85 12.69 -22.40
N ASN A 58 13.79 11.93 -22.62
CA ASN A 58 12.96 11.99 -23.83
C ASN A 58 11.93 13.13 -23.80
N ASN A 59 11.73 13.78 -22.66
CA ASN A 59 10.73 14.84 -22.52
C ASN A 59 11.19 15.94 -21.55
N PRO A 60 12.20 16.74 -21.95
CA PRO A 60 12.74 17.80 -21.12
C PRO A 60 11.69 18.89 -20.88
N LEU A 61 11.80 19.58 -19.74
CA LEU A 61 10.94 20.71 -19.41
C LEU A 61 11.12 21.84 -20.45
N PRO A 62 10.05 22.31 -21.12
CA PRO A 62 10.14 23.45 -22.03
C PRO A 62 10.59 24.71 -21.30
N LYS A 63 11.55 25.45 -21.87
CA LYS A 63 11.97 26.75 -21.34
C LYS A 63 10.82 27.75 -21.49
N ARG A 64 10.47 28.44 -20.41
CA ARG A 64 9.44 29.48 -20.38
C ARG A 64 9.68 30.39 -19.20
N ASP A 65 9.48 31.69 -19.39
CA ASP A 65 9.46 32.63 -18.28
C ASP A 65 8.16 32.48 -17.47
N VAL A 66 8.32 32.33 -16.17
CA VAL A 66 7.24 32.12 -15.19
C VAL A 66 7.30 33.12 -14.04
N SER A 67 8.11 34.16 -14.22
CA SER A 67 8.24 35.26 -13.27
C SER A 67 6.87 35.87 -12.95
N GLY A 68 6.65 36.14 -11.67
CA GLY A 68 5.44 36.78 -11.17
C GLY A 68 4.15 35.94 -11.25
N ALA A 69 4.22 34.63 -11.56
CA ALA A 69 3.04 33.75 -11.57
C ALA A 69 2.25 33.76 -10.25
N PHE A 70 2.91 34.04 -9.13
CA PHE A 70 2.32 34.08 -7.79
C PHE A 70 2.36 35.48 -7.14
N ASN A 71 2.54 36.55 -7.92
CA ASN A 71 2.58 37.92 -7.37
C ASN A 71 1.25 38.38 -6.76
N GLU A 72 0.13 37.83 -7.24
CA GLU A 72 -1.21 38.09 -6.72
C GLU A 72 -1.47 37.43 -5.36
N VAL A 73 -0.60 36.50 -4.89
CA VAL A 73 -0.80 35.83 -3.61
C VAL A 73 -0.51 36.81 -2.47
N PRO A 74 -1.50 37.16 -1.63
CA PRO A 74 -1.34 38.20 -0.62
C PRO A 74 -0.52 37.71 0.58
N LYS A 75 0.13 38.65 1.27
CA LYS A 75 0.57 38.41 2.65
C LYS A 75 -0.66 38.58 3.55
N THR A 76 -1.11 37.50 4.17
CA THR A 76 -2.37 37.48 4.94
C THR A 76 -2.22 36.58 6.17
N THR A 77 -3.14 36.71 7.11
CA THR A 77 -3.37 35.76 8.20
C THR A 77 -4.61 34.90 7.97
N VAL A 78 -5.35 35.16 6.89
CA VAL A 78 -6.56 34.43 6.49
C VAL A 78 -6.22 33.51 5.33
N GLU A 79 -6.26 32.21 5.59
CA GLU A 79 -5.85 31.16 4.64
C GLU A 79 -6.63 31.20 3.32
N LYS A 80 -7.94 31.46 3.38
CA LYS A 80 -8.84 31.49 2.22
C LYS A 80 -8.47 32.55 1.18
N ASP A 81 -7.84 33.66 1.59
CA ASP A 81 -7.44 34.71 0.67
C ASP A 81 -6.35 34.24 -0.32
N MET A 82 -5.65 33.13 0.00
CA MET A 82 -4.57 32.60 -0.81
C MET A 82 -5.06 31.65 -1.92
N TYR A 83 -6.23 31.01 -1.76
CA TYR A 83 -6.65 29.89 -2.61
C TYR A 83 -6.79 30.27 -4.09
N LEU A 84 -7.56 31.32 -4.39
CA LEU A 84 -7.83 31.72 -5.78
C LEU A 84 -6.56 32.25 -6.49
N PRO A 85 -5.74 33.12 -5.88
CA PRO A 85 -4.44 33.52 -6.45
C PRO A 85 -3.51 32.33 -6.70
N LEU A 86 -3.42 31.38 -5.76
CA LEU A 86 -2.61 30.16 -5.93
C LEU A 86 -3.10 29.31 -7.10
N GLN A 87 -4.42 29.08 -7.21
CA GLN A 87 -5.00 28.34 -8.33
C GLN A 87 -4.66 28.97 -9.69
N ARG A 88 -4.74 30.31 -9.80
CA ARG A 88 -4.38 31.03 -11.02
C ARG A 88 -2.91 30.84 -11.37
N GLY A 89 -2.02 31.02 -10.40
CA GLY A 89 -0.58 30.80 -10.58
C GLY A 89 -0.26 29.36 -11.01
N LEU A 90 -0.82 28.37 -10.32
CA LEU A 90 -0.64 26.95 -10.65
C LEU A 90 -1.16 26.60 -12.05
N ARG A 91 -2.34 27.12 -12.44
CA ARG A 91 -2.89 26.95 -13.80
C ARG A 91 -2.00 27.56 -14.87
N LYS A 92 -1.38 28.71 -14.57
CA LYS A 92 -0.37 29.33 -15.43
C LYS A 92 0.88 28.44 -15.53
N GLU A 93 1.33 27.83 -14.44
CA GLU A 93 2.52 26.95 -14.43
C GLU A 93 2.37 25.67 -15.27
N VAL A 94 1.18 25.10 -15.32
CA VAL A 94 0.89 23.85 -16.06
C VAL A 94 0.29 24.07 -17.45
N SER A 95 0.16 25.32 -17.91
CA SER A 95 -0.63 25.67 -19.10
C SER A 95 -0.11 25.07 -20.41
N ASP A 96 1.18 24.74 -20.48
CA ASP A 96 1.86 24.16 -21.64
C ASP A 96 2.02 22.62 -21.53
N ILE A 97 1.62 22.02 -20.41
CA ILE A 97 1.49 20.56 -20.33
C ILE A 97 0.40 20.13 -21.32
N PRO A 98 0.60 19.09 -22.15
CA PRO A 98 -0.43 18.58 -23.05
C PRO A 98 -1.74 18.25 -22.30
N SER A 99 -2.89 18.50 -22.92
CA SER A 99 -4.21 18.29 -22.27
C SER A 99 -4.43 16.86 -21.79
N SER A 100 -3.78 15.87 -22.42
CA SER A 100 -3.79 14.46 -22.02
C SER A 100 -3.05 14.15 -20.71
N LYS A 101 -2.26 15.10 -20.20
CA LYS A 101 -1.48 14.98 -18.96
C LYS A 101 -1.68 16.14 -17.98
N ARG A 102 -2.21 17.27 -18.44
CA ARG A 102 -2.36 18.49 -17.66
C ARG A 102 -3.29 18.26 -16.45
N PRO A 103 -2.81 18.50 -15.22
CA PRO A 103 -3.68 18.51 -14.05
C PRO A 103 -4.53 19.79 -14.03
N ALA A 104 -5.77 19.68 -13.56
CA ALA A 104 -6.59 20.82 -13.16
C ALA A 104 -6.51 20.98 -11.65
N PHE A 105 -6.68 22.21 -11.14
CA PHE A 105 -6.65 22.53 -9.72
C PHE A 105 -8.02 23.02 -9.26
N VAL A 106 -8.53 22.45 -8.17
CA VAL A 106 -9.89 22.68 -7.66
C VAL A 106 -9.84 22.99 -6.16
N ASP A 107 -10.52 24.05 -5.75
CA ASP A 107 -10.79 24.35 -4.34
C ASP A 107 -11.61 23.21 -3.72
N THR A 108 -10.98 22.49 -2.79
CA THR A 108 -11.62 21.39 -2.07
C THR A 108 -11.79 21.70 -0.59
N SER A 109 -11.44 22.91 -0.15
CA SER A 109 -11.46 23.32 1.27
C SER A 109 -12.83 23.21 1.93
N ALA A 110 -13.91 23.35 1.14
CA ALA A 110 -15.29 23.21 1.60
C ALA A 110 -15.81 21.76 1.55
N GLN A 111 -15.08 20.83 0.92
CA GLN A 111 -15.51 19.44 0.75
C GLN A 111 -14.95 18.58 1.89
N ARG A 112 -15.81 17.77 2.51
CA ARG A 112 -15.40 16.70 3.41
C ARG A 112 -15.36 15.40 2.61
N ILE A 113 -14.16 14.90 2.36
CA ILE A 113 -13.92 13.74 1.53
C ILE A 113 -13.69 12.53 2.44
N PRO A 114 -14.59 11.52 2.42
CA PRO A 114 -14.41 10.31 3.22
C PRO A 114 -13.17 9.54 2.78
N ALA A 115 -12.63 8.72 3.66
CA ALA A 115 -11.56 7.79 3.30
C ALA A 115 -11.95 6.92 2.07
N PRO A 116 -10.98 6.40 1.29
CA PRO A 116 -11.29 5.68 0.05
C PRO A 116 -12.16 4.43 0.26
N PHE A 117 -12.07 3.80 1.44
CA PHE A 117 -12.79 2.57 1.80
C PHE A 117 -13.46 2.72 3.18
N PRO A 118 -14.47 3.59 3.32
CA PRO A 118 -14.99 3.99 4.63
C PRO A 118 -15.66 2.84 5.40
N SER A 119 -16.15 1.81 4.70
CA SER A 119 -16.76 0.63 5.33
C SER A 119 -15.74 -0.34 5.94
N LEU A 120 -14.45 -0.22 5.61
CA LEU A 120 -13.38 -1.11 6.05
C LEU A 120 -12.35 -0.39 6.93
N GLU A 121 -12.36 0.93 6.94
CA GLU A 121 -11.54 1.73 7.84
C GLU A 121 -12.34 2.00 9.12
N GLU A 122 -12.00 1.30 10.20
CA GLU A 122 -12.61 1.44 11.53
C GLU A 122 -12.57 2.89 12.05
N ASP A 123 -11.62 3.65 11.54
CA ASP A 123 -11.40 5.07 11.75
C ASP A 123 -11.99 5.89 10.58
N ILE A 124 -13.33 6.01 10.53
CA ILE A 124 -14.03 6.82 9.52
C ILE A 124 -13.62 8.29 9.68
N ARG A 125 -12.72 8.77 8.80
CA ARG A 125 -12.18 10.13 8.85
C ARG A 125 -12.37 10.84 7.52
N ASP A 126 -13.33 11.76 7.52
CA ASP A 126 -13.43 12.74 6.45
C ASP A 126 -12.26 13.72 6.55
N THR A 127 -11.69 14.08 5.41
CA THR A 127 -10.63 15.09 5.32
C THR A 127 -11.02 16.16 4.32
N GLY A 128 -10.71 17.40 4.63
CA GLY A 128 -10.91 18.54 3.73
C GLY A 128 -9.57 19.07 3.25
N PRO A 129 -8.99 18.50 2.18
CA PRO A 129 -7.80 19.07 1.57
C PRO A 129 -8.11 20.47 1.01
N ASP A 130 -7.23 21.46 1.20
CA ASP A 130 -7.52 22.84 0.79
C ASP A 130 -7.63 22.97 -0.74
N LEU A 131 -6.61 22.51 -1.45
CA LEU A 131 -6.58 22.52 -2.90
C LEU A 131 -6.15 21.15 -3.43
N SER A 132 -6.90 20.63 -4.41
CA SER A 132 -6.62 19.31 -5.00
C SER A 132 -6.34 19.42 -6.49
N SER A 133 -5.41 18.59 -6.98
CA SER A 133 -5.19 18.41 -8.42
C SER A 133 -5.98 17.21 -8.93
N THR A 134 -6.42 17.24 -10.19
CA THR A 134 -6.88 16.04 -10.88
C THR A 134 -5.72 15.08 -11.16
N LEU A 135 -6.03 13.80 -11.35
CA LEU A 135 -5.10 12.87 -12.02
C LEU A 135 -4.75 13.38 -13.43
N PRO A 136 -3.57 13.01 -13.97
CA PRO A 136 -3.13 13.48 -15.29
C PRO A 136 -4.15 13.21 -16.38
N GLY A 137 -4.49 14.25 -17.16
CA GLY A 137 -5.44 14.17 -18.27
C GLY A 137 -6.91 14.09 -17.88
N LYS A 138 -7.23 14.10 -16.58
CA LYS A 138 -8.63 14.17 -16.10
C LYS A 138 -9.11 15.61 -16.02
N LYS A 139 -10.37 15.81 -16.39
CA LYS A 139 -11.02 17.13 -16.43
C LYS A 139 -11.34 17.61 -15.02
N GLU A 140 -11.35 18.92 -14.80
CA GLU A 140 -11.76 19.55 -13.54
C GLU A 140 -13.11 19.06 -13.00
N ALA A 141 -14.06 18.76 -13.90
CA ALA A 141 -15.36 18.23 -13.57
C ALA A 141 -15.33 16.91 -12.77
N THR A 142 -14.23 16.13 -12.84
CA THR A 142 -14.08 14.89 -12.05
C THR A 142 -13.91 15.14 -10.56
N LEU A 143 -13.63 16.37 -10.13
CA LEU A 143 -13.48 16.76 -8.73
C LEU A 143 -14.62 17.67 -8.23
N LYS A 144 -15.72 17.79 -8.98
CA LYS A 144 -16.93 18.50 -8.51
C LYS A 144 -17.53 17.86 -7.26
N VAL A 145 -17.47 16.53 -7.19
CA VAL A 145 -17.70 15.73 -5.98
C VAL A 145 -16.42 14.97 -5.78
N ALA A 146 -15.49 15.56 -5.03
CA ALA A 146 -14.16 15.00 -4.88
C ALA A 146 -14.24 13.68 -4.10
N ILE A 147 -13.67 12.63 -4.70
CA ILE A 147 -13.36 11.36 -4.07
C ILE A 147 -11.89 11.08 -4.31
N TRP A 148 -11.22 10.38 -3.40
CA TRP A 148 -9.78 10.14 -3.49
C TRP A 148 -9.33 9.52 -4.81
N PHE A 149 -10.15 8.67 -5.42
CA PHE A 149 -9.89 8.04 -6.72
C PHE A 149 -9.77 9.03 -7.89
N GLY A 150 -10.20 10.28 -7.75
CA GLY A 150 -10.06 11.34 -8.76
C GLY A 150 -8.89 12.30 -8.53
N ILE A 151 -8.29 12.29 -7.34
CA ILE A 151 -7.28 13.27 -6.90
C ILE A 151 -5.88 12.76 -7.26
N GLY A 152 -5.07 13.61 -7.90
CA GLY A 152 -3.68 13.31 -8.26
C GLY A 152 -2.67 13.70 -7.18
N THR A 153 -2.79 14.91 -6.65
CA THR A 153 -2.01 15.39 -5.49
C THR A 153 -2.83 16.43 -4.72
N VAL A 154 -2.46 16.67 -3.48
CA VAL A 154 -3.07 17.65 -2.57
C VAL A 154 -2.07 18.76 -2.26
N ILE A 155 -2.60 19.96 -2.11
CA ILE A 155 -1.89 21.16 -1.68
C ILE A 155 -2.56 21.64 -0.40
N GLU A 156 -1.85 21.48 0.71
CA GLU A 156 -2.25 21.95 2.04
C GLU A 156 -1.72 23.38 2.22
N ILE A 157 -2.59 24.30 2.62
CA ILE A 157 -2.32 25.72 2.66
C ILE A 157 -2.49 26.21 4.10
N LYS A 158 -1.56 27.04 4.57
CA LYS A 158 -1.67 27.79 5.81
C LYS A 158 -1.22 29.23 5.56
N ALA A 159 -1.86 30.17 6.22
CA ALA A 159 -1.65 31.60 5.98
C ALA A 159 -0.22 32.08 6.31
N THR A 160 0.45 31.44 7.27
CA THR A 160 1.72 31.94 7.81
C THR A 160 2.81 30.88 7.89
N GLU A 161 4.07 31.31 7.73
CA GLU A 161 5.26 30.46 7.91
C GLU A 161 5.39 29.87 9.32
N ALA A 162 4.76 30.47 10.33
CA ALA A 162 4.78 29.93 11.69
C ALA A 162 4.10 28.55 11.79
N GLN A 163 3.22 28.26 10.84
CA GLN A 163 2.44 27.02 10.72
C GLN A 163 3.15 25.96 9.87
N ASP A 164 4.34 26.23 9.32
CA ASP A 164 5.18 25.19 8.72
C ASP A 164 5.53 24.14 9.79
N PRO A 165 5.11 22.87 9.62
CA PRO A 165 5.33 21.82 10.63
C PRO A 165 6.81 21.50 10.83
N LEU A 166 7.67 21.84 9.87
CA LEU A 166 9.11 21.54 9.90
C LEU A 166 9.98 22.79 10.06
N LYS A 167 9.42 23.90 10.55
CA LYS A 167 10.18 25.12 10.82
C LYS A 167 11.05 24.98 12.07
N GLU A 168 12.35 25.20 11.92
CA GLU A 168 13.33 25.19 13.01
C GLU A 168 13.08 26.33 14.02
N GLY A 169 13.39 26.10 15.31
CA GLY A 169 13.48 27.17 16.32
C GLY A 169 12.38 27.28 17.38
N GLY A 170 11.79 26.17 17.84
CA GLY A 170 10.92 26.13 19.03
C GLY A 170 11.35 25.04 20.01
N ARG A 171 11.26 25.27 21.33
CA ARG A 171 11.59 24.25 22.35
C ARG A 171 10.61 23.06 22.33
N GLU A 172 9.43 23.22 21.75
CA GLU A 172 8.42 22.18 21.52
C GLU A 172 7.62 22.46 20.22
N GLU A 173 7.14 21.40 19.57
CA GLU A 173 6.25 21.49 18.39
C GLU A 173 4.85 21.99 18.81
N SER A 174 4.42 23.14 18.29
CA SER A 174 3.10 23.68 18.61
C SER A 174 1.96 22.77 18.13
N GLU A 175 0.80 22.80 18.81
CA GLU A 175 -0.38 22.01 18.37
C GLU A 175 -0.77 22.32 16.92
N THR A 176 -0.64 23.57 16.48
CA THR A 176 -0.92 23.97 15.09
C THR A 176 0.00 23.28 14.08
N ARG A 177 1.28 23.08 14.44
CA ARG A 177 2.25 22.37 13.60
C ARG A 177 1.97 20.87 13.58
N ARG A 178 1.68 20.27 14.74
CA ARG A 178 1.26 18.86 14.83
C ARG A 178 0.01 18.61 13.99
N GLU A 179 -1.00 19.47 14.09
CA GLU A 179 -2.22 19.37 13.29
C GLU A 179 -1.94 19.43 11.77
N THR A 180 -1.09 20.36 11.34
CA THR A 180 -0.69 20.45 9.92
C THR A 180 0.02 19.18 9.46
N LYS A 181 0.89 18.60 10.30
CA LYS A 181 1.56 17.32 10.04
C LYS A 181 0.57 16.16 9.92
N ARG A 182 -0.45 16.11 10.79
CA ARG A 182 -1.55 15.12 10.72
C ARG A 182 -2.32 15.24 9.40
N GLN A 183 -2.69 16.45 9.00
CA GLN A 183 -3.42 16.70 7.75
C GLN A 183 -2.64 16.20 6.53
N LEU A 184 -1.33 16.52 6.45
CA LEU A 184 -0.45 16.00 5.41
C LEU A 184 -0.41 14.46 5.39
N ALA A 185 -0.27 13.83 6.56
CA ALA A 185 -0.20 12.39 6.70
C ALA A 185 -1.51 11.69 6.29
N ILE A 186 -2.67 12.21 6.71
CA ILE A 186 -3.96 11.63 6.34
C ILE A 186 -4.21 11.77 4.82
N ASN A 187 -3.89 12.92 4.23
CA ASN A 187 -3.98 13.13 2.79
C ASN A 187 -3.07 12.15 2.03
N ALA A 188 -1.85 11.89 2.53
CA ALA A 188 -0.92 10.94 1.92
C ALA A 188 -1.46 9.51 1.97
N ARG A 189 -1.98 9.12 3.14
CA ARG A 189 -2.58 7.80 3.35
C ARG A 189 -3.72 7.55 2.36
N ASN A 190 -4.63 8.50 2.25
CA ASN A 190 -5.81 8.34 1.41
C ASN A 190 -5.44 8.26 -0.08
N LEU A 191 -4.43 9.03 -0.54
CA LEU A 191 -3.90 8.90 -1.91
C LEU A 191 -3.23 7.53 -2.15
N LEU A 192 -2.42 7.06 -1.20
CA LEU A 192 -1.78 5.74 -1.30
C LEU A 192 -2.82 4.61 -1.34
N HIS A 193 -3.88 4.69 -0.52
CA HIS A 193 -4.94 3.69 -0.47
C HIS A 193 -5.82 3.71 -1.72
N ALA A 194 -6.22 4.89 -2.20
CA ALA A 194 -7.08 4.99 -3.38
C ALA A 194 -6.41 4.44 -4.64
N HIS A 195 -5.12 4.74 -4.83
CA HIS A 195 -4.42 4.47 -6.09
C HIS A 195 -3.46 3.28 -6.05
N LEU A 196 -3.20 2.71 -4.86
CA LEU A 196 -2.12 1.72 -4.63
C LEU A 196 -0.76 2.20 -5.14
N HIS A 197 -0.49 3.50 -5.04
CA HIS A 197 0.80 4.07 -5.41
C HIS A 197 1.91 3.57 -4.47
N THR A 198 3.12 3.48 -5.02
CA THR A 198 4.33 3.14 -4.24
C THR A 198 4.79 4.29 -3.36
N HIS A 199 4.53 5.52 -3.80
CA HIS A 199 4.75 6.75 -3.06
C HIS A 199 3.86 7.86 -3.63
N VAL A 200 3.64 8.92 -2.87
CA VAL A 200 2.86 10.09 -3.28
C VAL A 200 3.58 11.38 -2.93
N PHE A 201 3.25 12.45 -3.66
CA PHE A 201 3.73 13.79 -3.35
C PHE A 201 2.58 14.66 -2.86
N ILE A 202 2.85 15.49 -1.85
CA ILE A 202 1.95 16.52 -1.31
C ILE A 202 2.72 17.83 -1.25
N ILE A 203 2.06 18.95 -1.50
CA ILE A 203 2.64 20.28 -1.34
C ILE A 203 2.08 20.91 -0.06
N GLY A 204 2.95 21.50 0.75
CA GLY A 204 2.54 22.40 1.83
C GLY A 204 2.92 23.83 1.49
N ILE A 205 2.00 24.77 1.67
CA ILE A 205 2.20 26.21 1.47
C ILE A 205 1.97 26.92 2.82
N TYR A 206 2.92 27.73 3.25
CA TYR A 206 2.95 28.40 4.54
C TYR A 206 3.29 29.89 4.32
N GLY A 207 2.29 30.72 4.07
CA GLY A 207 2.52 32.09 3.57
C GLY A 207 3.23 32.06 2.21
N PHE A 208 4.43 32.64 2.10
CA PHE A 208 5.23 32.62 0.85
C PHE A 208 6.22 31.46 0.76
N THR A 209 6.33 30.65 1.81
CA THR A 209 7.18 29.48 1.83
C THR A 209 6.39 28.24 1.40
N ALA A 210 7.02 27.35 0.65
CA ALA A 210 6.46 26.04 0.31
C ALA A 210 7.44 24.90 0.59
N ARG A 211 6.89 23.70 0.73
CA ARG A 211 7.62 22.42 0.81
C ARG A 211 6.93 21.38 -0.05
N ILE A 212 7.72 20.47 -0.62
CA ILE A 212 7.24 19.28 -1.31
C ILE A 212 7.54 18.08 -0.42
N TYR A 213 6.51 17.32 -0.08
CA TYR A 213 6.58 16.13 0.77
C TYR A 213 6.43 14.89 -0.09
N ARG A 214 7.41 13.98 -0.04
CA ARG A 214 7.31 12.64 -0.62
C ARG A 214 7.01 11.64 0.50
N PHE A 215 5.82 11.04 0.46
CA PHE A 215 5.42 9.97 1.37
C PHE A 215 5.57 8.61 0.71
N ASP A 216 6.21 7.68 1.40
CA ASP A 216 6.13 6.24 1.12
C ASP A 216 5.76 5.48 2.41
N ARG A 217 5.74 4.15 2.37
CA ARG A 217 5.31 3.33 3.52
C ARG A 217 6.31 3.25 4.67
N ALA A 218 7.50 3.86 4.53
CA ALA A 218 8.52 3.92 5.57
C ALA A 218 8.67 5.31 6.21
N GLY A 219 8.18 6.36 5.56
CA GLY A 219 8.22 7.71 6.11
C GLY A 219 7.89 8.81 5.10
N CYS A 220 8.20 10.03 5.50
CA CYS A 220 8.03 11.25 4.71
C CYS A 220 9.37 11.98 4.56
N ILE A 221 9.75 12.26 3.31
CA ILE A 221 10.89 13.12 2.97
C ILE A 221 10.33 14.47 2.54
N ALA A 222 10.58 15.51 3.33
CA ALA A 222 10.24 16.88 2.97
C ALA A 222 11.42 17.57 2.26
N SER A 223 11.13 18.36 1.25
CA SER A 223 12.12 19.27 0.67
C SER A 223 12.58 20.31 1.72
N PRO A 224 13.76 20.94 1.53
CA PRO A 224 14.02 22.23 2.17
C PRO A 224 12.91 23.24 1.81
N PRO A 225 12.66 24.25 2.66
CA PRO A 225 11.69 25.29 2.33
C PRO A 225 12.19 26.11 1.14
N PHE A 226 11.27 26.58 0.30
CA PHE A 226 11.58 27.51 -0.80
C PHE A 226 10.48 28.57 -0.93
N ASN A 227 10.84 29.77 -1.38
CA ASN A 227 9.88 30.83 -1.66
C ASN A 227 9.34 30.67 -3.08
N TYR A 228 8.05 30.31 -3.22
CA TYR A 228 7.45 30.04 -4.53
C TYR A 228 7.10 31.31 -5.33
N ARG A 229 7.14 32.50 -4.71
CA ARG A 229 7.02 33.78 -5.43
C ARG A 229 8.32 34.20 -6.08
N GLU A 230 9.44 33.97 -5.38
CA GLU A 230 10.79 34.24 -5.88
C GLU A 230 11.25 33.17 -6.88
N ARG A 231 10.86 31.92 -6.64
CA ARG A 231 11.22 30.75 -7.45
C ARG A 231 10.00 29.99 -8.00
N PRO A 232 9.13 30.62 -8.82
CA PRO A 232 7.95 29.98 -9.40
C PRO A 232 8.28 28.77 -10.28
N GLU A 233 9.49 28.73 -10.86
CA GLU A 233 9.97 27.64 -11.70
C GLU A 233 10.07 26.30 -10.96
N ILE A 234 10.14 26.30 -9.62
CA ILE A 234 10.13 25.06 -8.83
C ILE A 234 8.79 24.32 -8.98
N PHE A 235 7.64 25.04 -8.93
CA PHE A 235 6.34 24.39 -9.14
C PHE A 235 6.19 23.89 -10.57
N ARG A 236 6.69 24.65 -11.55
CA ARG A 236 6.75 24.20 -12.94
C ARG A 236 7.53 22.89 -13.09
N MET A 237 8.74 22.84 -12.53
CA MET A 237 9.59 21.66 -12.55
C MET A 237 8.89 20.49 -11.87
N PHE A 238 8.29 20.71 -10.69
CA PHE A 238 7.56 19.69 -9.96
C PHE A 238 6.41 19.10 -10.79
N PHE A 239 5.45 19.91 -11.24
CA PHE A 239 4.27 19.40 -11.95
C PHE A 239 4.61 18.79 -13.31
N TRP A 240 5.59 19.35 -14.03
CA TRP A 240 6.06 18.73 -15.26
C TRP A 240 6.60 17.32 -15.02
N ARG A 241 7.49 17.16 -14.04
CA ARG A 241 8.13 15.87 -13.73
C ARG A 241 7.15 14.90 -13.06
N LEU A 242 6.18 15.40 -12.31
CA LEU A 242 5.10 14.61 -11.71
C LEU A 242 4.29 13.87 -12.78
N VAL A 243 3.94 14.52 -13.90
CA VAL A 243 3.12 13.91 -14.97
C VAL A 243 3.94 13.38 -16.17
N HIS A 244 5.26 13.53 -16.10
CA HIS A 244 6.22 12.97 -17.04
C HIS A 244 7.36 12.25 -16.31
N PRO A 245 7.06 11.24 -15.47
CA PRO A 245 8.09 10.53 -14.75
C PRO A 245 9.04 9.83 -15.72
N ALA A 246 10.32 9.74 -15.36
CA ALA A 246 11.34 9.05 -16.15
C ALA A 246 10.99 7.56 -16.42
N SER A 247 10.19 6.94 -15.55
CA SER A 247 9.70 5.57 -15.71
C SER A 247 8.65 5.40 -16.82
N GLY A 248 8.13 6.50 -17.39
CA GLY A 248 7.09 6.46 -18.43
C GLY A 248 5.68 6.21 -17.90
N LEU A 249 5.50 6.09 -16.58
CA LEU A 249 4.18 5.95 -15.94
C LEU A 249 3.32 7.21 -16.09
N SER A 250 2.03 7.09 -15.77
CA SER A 250 1.07 8.19 -15.88
C SER A 250 1.38 9.34 -14.93
N ILE A 251 1.84 9.02 -13.71
CA ILE A 251 2.21 9.95 -12.65
C ILE A 251 3.38 9.36 -11.85
N ALA A 252 4.28 10.21 -11.36
CA ALA A 252 5.34 9.77 -10.46
C ALA A 252 4.72 9.15 -9.18
N GLY A 253 5.19 7.96 -8.82
CA GLY A 253 4.63 7.20 -7.69
C GLY A 253 3.65 6.09 -8.07
N ALA A 254 3.12 6.10 -9.30
CA ALA A 254 2.26 5.01 -9.78
C ALA A 254 2.98 3.65 -9.67
N ASP A 255 2.21 2.61 -9.34
CA ASP A 255 2.68 1.22 -9.35
C ASP A 255 2.61 0.68 -10.80
N PRO A 256 3.74 0.25 -11.40
CA PRO A 256 3.77 -0.27 -12.78
C PRO A 256 3.04 -1.61 -12.95
N THR A 257 2.71 -2.29 -11.85
CA THR A 257 1.98 -3.55 -11.80
C THR A 257 0.46 -3.36 -11.61
N VAL A 258 -0.01 -2.12 -11.47
CA VAL A 258 -1.42 -1.78 -11.31
C VAL A 258 -1.95 -1.05 -12.54
N SER A 259 -3.14 -1.41 -13.03
CA SER A 259 -3.79 -0.68 -14.11
C SER A 259 -5.31 -0.65 -14.01
N GLN A 260 -5.94 0.32 -14.69
CA GLN A 260 -7.38 0.50 -14.67
C GLN A 260 -8.10 -0.49 -15.61
N PRO A 261 -9.21 -1.12 -15.20
CA PRO A 261 -9.95 -2.04 -16.07
C PRO A 261 -10.77 -1.29 -17.12
N THR A 262 -10.92 -1.90 -18.28
CA THR A 262 -11.73 -1.41 -19.39
C THR A 262 -13.20 -1.82 -19.26
N ALA A 263 -14.08 -1.24 -20.08
CA ALA A 263 -15.48 -1.66 -20.13
C ALA A 263 -15.66 -3.14 -20.57
N SER A 264 -14.77 -3.67 -21.42
CA SER A 264 -14.76 -5.08 -21.80
C SER A 264 -14.35 -5.99 -20.64
N ASP A 265 -13.38 -5.58 -19.83
CA ASP A 265 -12.95 -6.34 -18.66
C ASP A 265 -14.11 -6.52 -17.67
N TRP A 266 -14.90 -5.46 -17.45
CA TRP A 266 -16.08 -5.53 -16.60
C TRP A 266 -17.18 -6.42 -17.17
N LYS A 267 -17.39 -6.42 -18.49
CA LYS A 267 -18.33 -7.35 -19.14
C LYS A 267 -17.90 -8.80 -18.95
N TRP A 268 -16.60 -9.09 -19.10
CA TRP A 268 -16.04 -10.40 -18.84
C TRP A 268 -16.23 -10.81 -17.37
N ALA A 269 -15.86 -9.96 -16.42
CA ALA A 269 -15.99 -10.23 -14.99
C ALA A 269 -17.44 -10.54 -14.59
N SER A 270 -18.40 -9.74 -15.05
CA SER A 270 -19.83 -10.00 -14.80
C SER A 270 -20.30 -11.32 -15.41
N LYS A 271 -19.81 -11.69 -16.61
CA LYS A 271 -20.13 -12.98 -17.22
C LYS A 271 -19.58 -14.14 -16.39
N VAL A 272 -18.30 -14.06 -15.98
CA VAL A 272 -17.64 -15.08 -15.15
C VAL A 272 -18.39 -15.27 -13.83
N LEU A 273 -18.69 -14.19 -13.12
CA LEU A 273 -19.40 -14.25 -11.83
C LEU A 273 -20.76 -14.92 -11.95
N ARG A 274 -21.54 -14.57 -12.97
CA ARG A 274 -22.86 -15.20 -13.18
C ARG A 274 -22.76 -16.68 -13.56
N GLN A 275 -21.79 -17.05 -14.41
CA GLN A 275 -21.69 -18.40 -14.95
C GLN A 275 -21.03 -19.38 -13.99
N LYS A 276 -19.91 -18.99 -13.35
CA LYS A 276 -19.14 -19.87 -12.46
C LYS A 276 -19.64 -19.81 -11.01
N TYR A 277 -20.09 -18.65 -10.54
CA TYR A 277 -20.38 -18.41 -9.13
C TYR A 277 -21.86 -18.11 -8.82
N ARG A 278 -22.68 -17.87 -9.85
CA ARG A 278 -24.07 -17.40 -9.71
C ARG A 278 -24.17 -16.09 -8.90
N GLU A 279 -23.15 -15.25 -9.03
CA GLU A 279 -23.05 -13.97 -8.33
C GLU A 279 -23.14 -12.80 -9.32
N GLU A 280 -23.56 -11.65 -8.81
CA GLU A 280 -23.46 -10.37 -9.52
C GLU A 280 -22.14 -9.68 -9.18
N LEU A 281 -21.75 -8.70 -10.00
CA LEU A 281 -20.59 -7.89 -9.71
C LEU A 281 -20.81 -7.11 -8.40
N PRO A 282 -19.85 -7.12 -7.44
CA PRO A 282 -20.01 -6.41 -6.18
C PRO A 282 -20.32 -4.91 -6.36
N GLN A 283 -21.11 -4.35 -5.47
CA GLN A 283 -21.43 -2.92 -5.48
C GLN A 283 -20.13 -2.11 -5.33
N GLY A 284 -19.96 -1.08 -6.16
CA GLY A 284 -18.74 -0.25 -6.14
C GLY A 284 -17.52 -0.86 -6.81
N ALA A 285 -17.56 -2.13 -7.29
CA ALA A 285 -16.44 -2.79 -7.95
C ALA A 285 -15.84 -1.97 -9.11
N ARG A 286 -16.68 -1.28 -9.89
CA ARG A 286 -16.22 -0.42 -11.00
C ARG A 286 -15.52 0.86 -10.58
N GLN A 287 -15.81 1.36 -9.38
CA GLN A 287 -15.19 2.58 -8.86
C GLN A 287 -13.79 2.27 -8.33
N VAL A 288 -13.68 1.16 -7.62
CA VAL A 288 -12.45 0.81 -6.94
C VAL A 288 -11.60 -0.09 -7.84
N GLY A 289 -12.16 -1.14 -8.41
CA GLY A 289 -11.43 -2.28 -8.95
C GLY A 289 -10.36 -1.97 -10.01
N ARG A 290 -9.35 -2.85 -10.04
CA ARG A 290 -8.11 -2.65 -10.79
C ARG A 290 -7.48 -3.98 -11.20
N TRP A 291 -6.69 -3.95 -12.27
CA TRP A 291 -5.82 -5.06 -12.61
C TRP A 291 -4.57 -5.01 -11.72
N LEU A 292 -4.24 -6.15 -11.15
CA LEU A 292 -3.01 -6.42 -10.41
C LEU A 292 -2.19 -7.42 -11.20
N LYS A 293 -0.91 -7.11 -11.43
CA LYS A 293 0.05 -8.07 -11.98
C LYS A 293 0.81 -8.73 -10.84
N ILE A 294 0.94 -10.05 -10.91
CA ILE A 294 1.68 -10.85 -9.92
C ILE A 294 2.76 -11.63 -10.66
N PRO A 295 4.04 -11.49 -10.29
CA PRO A 295 5.13 -12.24 -10.91
C PRO A 295 4.92 -13.75 -10.81
N SER A 296 5.24 -14.45 -11.91
CA SER A 296 5.32 -15.91 -11.92
C SER A 296 6.55 -16.42 -11.17
N LYS A 297 6.49 -17.69 -10.74
CA LYS A 297 7.66 -18.42 -10.23
C LYS A 297 8.76 -18.54 -11.30
N ASP A 298 8.38 -18.60 -12.58
CA ASP A 298 9.33 -18.49 -13.68
C ASP A 298 9.64 -17.00 -13.95
N PRO A 299 10.88 -16.53 -13.71
CA PRO A 299 11.25 -15.14 -13.95
C PRO A 299 11.19 -14.72 -15.43
N ASN A 300 11.14 -15.69 -16.36
CA ASN A 300 11.03 -15.41 -17.79
C ASN A 300 9.57 -15.38 -18.29
N ALA A 301 8.64 -15.88 -17.49
CA ALA A 301 7.22 -15.86 -17.84
C ALA A 301 6.64 -14.45 -17.66
N ALA A 302 5.62 -14.15 -18.47
CA ALA A 302 4.83 -12.94 -18.27
C ALA A 302 4.13 -12.99 -16.89
N PRO A 303 3.98 -11.86 -16.19
CA PRO A 303 3.27 -11.84 -14.93
C PRO A 303 1.78 -12.11 -15.14
N ASP A 304 1.21 -12.86 -14.20
CA ASP A 304 -0.21 -13.19 -14.20
C ASP A 304 -1.06 -11.97 -13.86
N ARG A 305 -2.28 -11.93 -14.40
CA ARG A 305 -3.19 -10.80 -14.26
C ARG A 305 -4.39 -11.18 -13.42
N PHE A 306 -4.68 -10.36 -12.43
CA PHE A 306 -5.81 -10.54 -11.51
C PHE A 306 -6.67 -9.28 -11.53
N LEU A 307 -7.96 -9.41 -11.86
CA LEU A 307 -8.90 -8.30 -11.78
C LEU A 307 -9.47 -8.25 -10.36
N ALA A 308 -8.96 -7.34 -9.54
CA ALA A 308 -9.47 -7.09 -8.20
C ALA A 308 -10.86 -6.45 -8.29
N ILE A 309 -11.87 -7.15 -7.77
CA ILE A 309 -13.29 -6.76 -7.85
C ILE A 309 -13.83 -6.26 -6.51
N GLU A 310 -13.20 -6.63 -5.40
CA GLU A 310 -13.64 -6.30 -4.04
C GLU A 310 -12.42 -6.18 -3.12
N LEU A 311 -12.38 -5.13 -2.30
CA LEU A 311 -11.44 -5.05 -1.19
C LEU A 311 -12.08 -5.76 0.00
N ARG A 312 -11.44 -6.79 0.52
CA ARG A 312 -11.95 -7.56 1.66
C ARG A 312 -11.37 -7.06 2.98
N PHE A 313 -10.12 -6.63 2.97
CA PHE A 313 -9.42 -6.14 4.16
C PHE A 313 -8.43 -5.05 3.79
N ILE A 314 -8.30 -4.05 4.68
CA ILE A 314 -7.26 -3.03 4.61
C ILE A 314 -6.83 -2.64 6.03
N ASN A 315 -5.52 -2.59 6.25
CA ASN A 315 -4.96 -1.91 7.41
C ASN A 315 -4.94 -0.39 7.14
N SER A 316 -5.51 0.40 8.05
CA SER A 316 -5.73 1.84 7.90
C SER A 316 -4.51 2.73 8.24
N ASN A 317 -3.35 2.14 8.55
CA ASN A 317 -2.14 2.90 8.85
C ASN A 317 -1.54 3.53 7.59
N LEU A 318 -0.81 4.65 7.75
CA LEU A 318 -0.03 5.26 6.68
C LEU A 318 1.31 4.52 6.49
N PHE A 319 2.02 4.31 7.60
CA PHE A 319 3.33 3.66 7.63
C PHE A 319 3.21 2.22 8.13
N GLY A 320 4.16 1.37 7.77
CA GLY A 320 4.15 -0.01 8.25
C GLY A 320 3.92 -1.03 7.15
N TRP A 321 3.32 -2.16 7.52
CA TRP A 321 2.99 -3.24 6.58
C TRP A 321 1.85 -2.88 5.64
N VAL A 322 0.87 -2.14 6.15
CA VAL A 322 -0.30 -1.66 5.42
C VAL A 322 -0.88 -2.74 4.48
N THR A 323 -1.29 -3.84 5.10
CA THR A 323 -1.80 -5.02 4.40
C THR A 323 -3.15 -4.72 3.74
N THR A 324 -3.32 -5.17 2.49
CA THR A 324 -4.63 -5.22 1.83
C THR A 324 -4.89 -6.63 1.31
N VAL A 325 -6.15 -7.06 1.32
CA VAL A 325 -6.57 -8.33 0.73
C VAL A 325 -7.73 -8.07 -0.22
N TRP A 326 -7.51 -8.40 -1.49
CA TRP A 326 -8.48 -8.25 -2.57
C TRP A 326 -9.09 -9.58 -2.94
N ILE A 327 -10.40 -9.63 -3.22
CA ILE A 327 -10.96 -10.71 -4.01
C ILE A 327 -10.77 -10.36 -5.48
N ALA A 328 -10.15 -11.26 -6.23
CA ALA A 328 -9.78 -11.01 -7.62
C ALA A 328 -10.08 -12.21 -8.52
N LEU A 329 -10.38 -11.95 -9.79
CA LEU A 329 -10.54 -12.96 -10.83
C LEU A 329 -9.22 -13.09 -11.61
N ARG A 330 -8.61 -14.27 -11.64
CA ARG A 330 -7.43 -14.53 -12.47
C ARG A 330 -7.81 -14.48 -13.95
N ARG A 331 -6.94 -13.93 -14.78
CA ARG A 331 -7.10 -13.89 -16.24
C ARG A 331 -5.94 -14.66 -16.86
N THR A 332 -6.26 -15.81 -17.47
CA THR A 332 -5.29 -16.64 -18.18
C THR A 332 -5.57 -16.58 -19.69
N THR A 333 -5.65 -17.72 -20.38
CA THR A 333 -6.11 -17.81 -21.77
C THR A 333 -7.63 -17.99 -21.80
N ASP A 334 -8.32 -17.23 -22.64
CA ASP A 334 -9.77 -17.31 -22.81
C ASP A 334 -10.24 -18.75 -23.06
N GLY A 335 -11.02 -19.28 -22.12
CA GLY A 335 -11.59 -20.64 -22.20
C GLY A 335 -10.82 -21.71 -21.42
N ASP A 336 -9.68 -21.38 -20.82
CA ASP A 336 -9.00 -22.26 -19.87
C ASP A 336 -9.80 -22.41 -18.55
N ALA A 337 -9.65 -23.55 -17.88
CA ALA A 337 -10.33 -23.88 -16.63
C ALA A 337 -10.04 -22.84 -15.53
N ASP A 338 -8.81 -22.35 -15.49
CA ASP A 338 -8.32 -21.37 -14.52
C ASP A 338 -8.75 -19.91 -14.84
N ASP A 339 -9.28 -19.63 -16.04
CA ASP A 339 -9.72 -18.29 -16.42
C ASP A 339 -10.95 -17.87 -15.62
N GLY A 340 -10.86 -16.77 -14.89
CA GLY A 340 -11.93 -16.27 -14.04
C GLY A 340 -12.09 -16.99 -12.71
N VAL A 341 -11.12 -17.82 -12.29
CA VAL A 341 -11.11 -18.37 -10.93
C VAL A 341 -10.87 -17.24 -9.92
N LYS A 342 -11.61 -17.26 -8.79
CA LYS A 342 -11.46 -16.34 -7.67
C LYS A 342 -10.21 -16.66 -6.84
N TYR A 343 -9.48 -15.61 -6.49
CA TYR A 343 -8.32 -15.63 -5.61
C TYR A 343 -8.46 -14.56 -4.54
N ALA A 344 -7.83 -14.80 -3.39
CA ALA A 344 -7.48 -13.72 -2.47
C ALA A 344 -6.08 -13.23 -2.85
N VAL A 345 -5.95 -11.95 -3.20
CA VAL A 345 -4.67 -11.30 -3.50
C VAL A 345 -4.27 -10.43 -2.32
N LYS A 346 -3.18 -10.80 -1.65
CA LYS A 346 -2.62 -10.06 -0.52
C LYS A 346 -1.50 -9.15 -1.01
N ASP A 347 -1.52 -7.91 -0.54
CA ASP A 347 -0.53 -6.86 -0.76
C ASP A 347 -0.01 -6.39 0.60
N SER A 348 1.30 -6.31 0.80
CA SER A 348 1.89 -5.76 2.03
C SER A 348 3.31 -5.21 1.83
N TRP A 349 3.76 -4.36 2.75
CA TRP A 349 5.06 -3.69 2.74
C TRP A 349 5.94 -4.20 3.89
N ARG A 350 6.64 -5.31 3.69
CA ARG A 350 7.47 -5.92 4.75
C ARG A 350 8.81 -5.21 4.92
N GLN A 351 9.34 -5.21 6.13
CA GLN A 351 10.70 -4.76 6.40
C GLN A 351 11.70 -5.66 5.67
N GLN A 352 12.72 -5.05 5.05
CA GLN A 352 13.70 -5.77 4.24
C GLN A 352 14.43 -6.89 5.01
N ILE A 353 14.65 -6.71 6.31
CA ILE A 353 15.35 -7.68 7.18
C ILE A 353 14.53 -8.96 7.45
N ARG A 354 13.21 -8.90 7.29
CA ARG A 354 12.34 -10.05 7.56
C ARG A 354 12.22 -10.93 6.31
N PRO A 355 12.20 -12.26 6.43
CA PRO A 355 11.81 -13.14 5.33
C PRO A 355 10.44 -12.74 4.76
N SER A 356 10.23 -13.03 3.48
CA SER A 356 8.92 -12.88 2.83
C SER A 356 7.93 -13.86 3.43
N GLU A 357 6.66 -13.47 3.57
CA GLU A 357 5.59 -14.41 3.96
C GLU A 357 5.55 -15.61 3.01
N THR A 358 5.75 -15.35 1.72
CA THR A 358 5.75 -16.38 0.68
C THR A 358 6.81 -17.43 0.92
N THR A 359 7.92 -17.14 1.62
CA THR A 359 8.92 -18.15 1.99
C THR A 359 8.33 -19.22 2.90
N TYR A 360 7.48 -18.84 3.85
CA TYR A 360 6.79 -19.80 4.72
C TYR A 360 5.71 -20.55 3.94
N LEU A 361 4.97 -19.85 3.09
CA LEU A 361 3.90 -20.47 2.29
C LEU A 361 4.44 -21.49 1.29
N ASP A 362 5.51 -21.17 0.56
CA ASP A 362 6.20 -22.10 -0.34
C ASP A 362 6.66 -23.35 0.41
N ARG A 363 7.20 -23.20 1.63
CA ARG A 363 7.59 -24.35 2.47
C ARG A 363 6.41 -25.25 2.80
N LEU A 364 5.24 -24.69 3.09
CA LEU A 364 4.03 -25.47 3.38
C LEU A 364 3.54 -26.20 2.13
N THR A 365 3.52 -25.51 0.99
CA THR A 365 3.17 -26.10 -0.32
C THR A 365 4.13 -27.22 -0.71
N ASP A 366 5.44 -27.07 -0.47
CA ASP A 366 6.43 -28.10 -0.79
C ASP A 366 6.30 -29.37 0.07
N VAL A 367 5.85 -29.24 1.33
CA VAL A 367 5.73 -30.37 2.26
C VAL A 367 4.41 -31.13 2.08
N TYR A 368 3.30 -30.43 1.87
CA TYR A 368 1.96 -31.02 1.82
C TYR A 368 1.37 -31.10 0.42
N GLU A 369 1.98 -30.45 -0.56
CA GLU A 369 1.50 -30.34 -1.94
C GLU A 369 0.04 -29.87 -2.01
N SER A 370 -0.90 -30.82 -2.12
CA SER A 370 -2.34 -30.57 -2.24
C SER A 370 -3.12 -30.78 -0.93
N ASP A 371 -2.51 -31.41 0.09
CA ASP A 371 -3.15 -31.69 1.40
C ASP A 371 -2.93 -30.58 2.42
N LEU A 372 -3.23 -29.33 2.02
CA LEU A 372 -3.09 -28.13 2.86
C LEU A 372 -4.25 -27.99 3.85
N TYR A 373 -4.58 -29.05 4.61
CA TYR A 373 -5.71 -29.03 5.54
C TYR A 373 -5.52 -27.95 6.62
N GLY A 374 -6.47 -27.01 6.72
CA GLY A 374 -6.41 -25.89 7.66
C GLY A 374 -5.36 -24.82 7.32
N LEU A 375 -4.72 -24.91 6.14
CA LEU A 375 -3.66 -24.03 5.68
C LEU A 375 -4.06 -23.27 4.40
N PRO A 376 -3.43 -22.12 4.11
CA PRO A 376 -3.74 -21.35 2.91
C PRO A 376 -3.17 -22.05 1.68
N ASP A 377 -3.96 -22.07 0.61
CA ASP A 377 -3.56 -22.59 -0.71
C ASP A 377 -2.84 -21.50 -1.51
N PHE A 378 -1.53 -21.37 -1.27
CA PHE A 378 -0.66 -20.40 -1.94
C PHE A 378 -0.34 -20.84 -3.37
N ASP A 379 -0.55 -19.95 -4.34
CA ASP A 379 -0.38 -20.25 -5.77
C ASP A 379 0.85 -19.53 -6.35
N ILE A 380 0.87 -18.19 -6.26
CA ILE A 380 1.83 -17.37 -7.01
C ILE A 380 2.11 -16.02 -6.32
N GLY A 381 3.34 -15.53 -6.46
CA GLY A 381 3.75 -14.19 -6.08
C GLY A 381 4.99 -14.14 -5.19
N GLY A 382 5.22 -12.99 -4.57
CA GLY A 382 6.40 -12.71 -3.78
C GLY A 382 6.76 -11.22 -3.77
N ASP A 383 8.04 -10.93 -3.57
CA ASP A 383 8.54 -9.55 -3.53
C ASP A 383 8.60 -8.91 -4.92
N LEU A 384 7.77 -7.89 -5.14
CA LEU A 384 7.78 -7.12 -6.38
C LEU A 384 9.11 -6.39 -6.58
N SER A 385 9.75 -5.93 -5.51
CA SER A 385 11.08 -5.32 -5.56
C SER A 385 12.14 -6.28 -6.07
N VAL A 386 12.15 -7.52 -5.58
CA VAL A 386 13.15 -8.52 -5.98
C VAL A 386 12.94 -8.89 -7.45
N TRP A 387 11.68 -9.08 -7.85
CA TRP A 387 11.34 -9.33 -9.24
C TRP A 387 11.76 -8.19 -10.17
N GLU A 388 11.46 -6.92 -9.84
CA GLU A 388 11.89 -5.77 -10.66
C GLU A 388 13.41 -5.69 -10.82
N ALA A 389 14.16 -5.96 -9.75
CA ALA A 389 15.62 -5.98 -9.79
C ALA A 389 16.17 -7.10 -10.69
N GLN A 390 15.53 -8.27 -10.69
CA GLN A 390 15.87 -9.38 -11.58
C GLN A 390 15.60 -9.03 -13.04
N GLN A 391 14.43 -8.48 -13.36
CA GLN A 391 14.06 -8.03 -14.71
C GLN A 391 15.05 -6.99 -15.25
N TRP A 392 15.46 -6.04 -14.41
CA TRP A 392 16.48 -5.06 -14.76
C TRP A 392 17.83 -5.70 -15.07
N SER A 393 18.28 -6.62 -14.21
CA SER A 393 19.56 -7.32 -14.37
C SER A 393 19.62 -8.17 -15.65
N GLN A 394 18.50 -8.82 -16.01
CA GLN A 394 18.38 -9.56 -17.26
C GLN A 394 18.49 -8.63 -18.49
N LYS A 395 17.81 -7.48 -18.48
CA LYS A 395 17.90 -6.48 -19.57
C LYS A 395 19.33 -5.98 -19.79
N LEU A 396 20.09 -5.76 -18.71
CA LEU A 396 21.51 -5.40 -18.81
C LEU A 396 22.35 -6.51 -19.42
N THR A 397 22.06 -7.77 -19.07
CA THR A 397 22.78 -8.94 -19.59
C THR A 397 22.54 -9.13 -21.09
N VAL A 398 21.29 -8.96 -21.55
CA VAL A 398 20.90 -9.11 -22.96
C VAL A 398 21.44 -7.97 -23.85
N THR A 399 21.61 -6.75 -23.31
CA THR A 399 22.09 -5.60 -24.08
C THR A 399 23.62 -5.53 -24.23
N GLY A 400 24.37 -6.56 -23.80
CA GLY A 400 25.82 -6.66 -23.99
C GLY A 400 26.67 -5.74 -23.11
N ASN A 401 26.06 -4.91 -22.26
CA ASN A 401 26.76 -4.08 -21.29
C ASN A 401 27.08 -4.88 -20.03
N VAL A 402 28.07 -5.77 -20.11
CA VAL A 402 28.60 -6.49 -18.95
C VAL A 402 29.39 -5.51 -18.08
N ARG A 403 28.76 -4.95 -17.05
CA ARG A 403 29.45 -4.54 -15.83
C ARG A 403 28.74 -5.19 -14.64
N ARG A 404 29.48 -6.12 -14.02
CA ARG A 404 29.17 -6.96 -12.86
C ARG A 404 27.84 -6.64 -12.14
N SER A 405 26.98 -7.66 -12.06
CA SER A 405 25.76 -7.67 -11.23
C SER A 405 26.03 -7.11 -9.83
N PRO A 406 25.13 -6.29 -9.25
CA PRO A 406 25.19 -6.02 -7.83
C PRO A 406 24.90 -7.35 -7.13
N ARG A 407 25.91 -7.91 -6.44
CA ARG A 407 25.66 -8.98 -5.47
C ARG A 407 24.61 -8.46 -4.49
N LEU A 408 23.48 -9.15 -4.37
CA LEU A 408 22.59 -9.03 -3.21
C LEU A 408 23.47 -9.19 -1.97
N ILE A 409 23.56 -8.14 -1.16
CA ILE A 409 24.40 -8.10 0.03
C ILE A 409 23.84 -9.11 1.04
N GLY A 410 24.44 -10.30 1.06
CA GLY A 410 24.45 -11.21 2.19
C GLY A 410 25.73 -10.98 2.98
N LYS A 411 25.57 -10.46 4.21
CA LYS A 411 26.48 -10.44 5.37
C LYS A 411 27.94 -9.92 5.21
N THR A 412 28.24 -8.95 6.09
CA THR A 412 29.53 -8.60 6.74
C THR A 412 30.78 -8.44 5.88
N ASP A 413 31.25 -7.19 5.71
CA ASP A 413 32.50 -6.71 6.33
C ASP A 413 32.83 -5.26 5.93
N ASN A 414 33.41 -4.53 6.88
CA ASN A 414 34.00 -3.20 6.71
C ASN A 414 35.32 -3.31 5.93
N THR A 415 35.53 -2.50 4.88
CA THR A 415 36.73 -1.64 4.68
C THR A 415 36.68 -0.87 3.34
N ALA A 416 36.94 0.43 3.46
CA ALA A 416 37.60 1.41 2.57
C ALA A 416 37.54 1.33 1.02
N SER A 417 37.06 2.47 0.48
CA SER A 417 37.48 3.22 -0.73
C SER A 417 37.81 2.50 -2.04
N ASP A 418 37.00 2.77 -3.07
CA ASP A 418 37.52 3.01 -4.43
C ASP A 418 36.56 3.90 -5.25
N GLU A 419 37.11 4.99 -5.76
CA GLU A 419 36.48 5.90 -6.72
C GLU A 419 36.44 5.25 -8.11
N THR A 420 35.34 4.57 -8.45
CA THR A 420 35.02 4.23 -9.84
C THR A 420 33.54 4.48 -10.09
N GLY A 421 33.21 5.08 -11.24
CA GLY A 421 31.93 5.72 -11.55
C GLY A 421 30.70 4.94 -11.08
N SER A 422 30.02 5.51 -10.08
CA SER A 422 28.80 4.99 -9.46
C SER A 422 27.67 4.89 -10.49
N VAL A 423 27.46 3.71 -11.07
CA VAL A 423 26.14 3.33 -11.60
C VAL A 423 25.21 3.33 -10.39
N LEU A 424 24.31 4.31 -10.30
CA LEU A 424 23.32 4.37 -9.22
C LEU A 424 22.60 3.00 -9.17
N PRO A 425 22.51 2.34 -8.01
CA PRO A 425 21.75 1.10 -7.90
C PRO A 425 20.32 1.40 -8.35
N HIS A 426 19.80 0.64 -9.32
CA HIS A 426 18.44 0.81 -9.82
C HIS A 426 17.48 0.73 -8.64
N ILE A 427 16.90 1.87 -8.25
CA ILE A 427 15.88 1.91 -7.22
C ILE A 427 14.59 1.38 -7.86
N THR A 428 14.14 0.23 -7.40
CA THR A 428 12.86 -0.38 -7.83
C THR A 428 11.71 0.50 -7.35
N HIS A 429 10.58 0.48 -8.07
CA HIS A 429 9.41 1.26 -7.66
C HIS A 429 8.85 0.75 -6.32
N HIS A 430 9.00 -0.55 -6.08
CA HIS A 430 8.42 -1.29 -4.96
C HIS A 430 9.27 -1.27 -3.68
N GLN A 431 10.31 -0.44 -3.63
CA GLN A 431 11.19 -0.27 -2.46
C GLN A 431 11.03 1.16 -1.92
N THR A 432 10.80 1.27 -0.61
CA THR A 432 10.84 2.58 0.07
C THR A 432 12.26 3.13 0.14
N ILE A 433 12.41 4.44 0.26
CA ILE A 433 13.72 5.10 0.36
C ILE A 433 13.82 6.11 1.52
N SER A 434 12.72 6.32 2.25
CA SER A 434 12.64 7.30 3.32
C SER A 434 13.57 6.97 4.48
N ALA A 435 13.73 5.70 4.85
CA ALA A 435 14.61 5.34 5.97
C ALA A 435 16.09 5.61 5.67
N ARG A 436 16.54 5.32 4.44
CA ARG A 436 17.89 5.60 3.95
C ARG A 436 18.18 7.09 3.95
N VAL A 437 17.22 7.91 3.52
CA VAL A 437 17.36 9.37 3.54
C VAL A 437 17.35 9.90 4.97
N ALA A 438 16.56 9.28 5.85
CA ALA A 438 16.55 9.55 7.28
C ALA A 438 17.81 9.12 8.04
N ARG A 439 18.77 8.46 7.37
CA ARG A 439 19.94 7.81 7.99
C ARG A 439 19.55 6.85 9.11
N LYS A 440 18.34 6.28 9.03
CA LYS A 440 17.93 5.15 9.86
C LYS A 440 18.62 3.90 9.32
N ASP A 441 18.60 2.83 10.12
CA ASP A 441 19.05 1.52 9.66
C ASP A 441 18.25 1.10 8.41
N LEU A 442 18.93 0.49 7.42
CA LEU A 442 18.30 -0.02 6.21
C LEU A 442 17.23 -1.08 6.52
N CYS A 443 17.25 -1.69 7.70
CA CYS A 443 16.19 -2.60 8.15
C CYS A 443 14.79 -1.92 8.26
N TYR A 444 14.73 -0.59 8.31
CA TYR A 444 13.48 0.18 8.27
C TYR A 444 12.96 0.41 6.85
N GLU A 445 13.74 0.13 5.81
CA GLU A 445 13.21 0.11 4.44
C GLU A 445 12.31 -1.10 4.23
N ARG A 446 11.32 -0.90 3.36
CA ARG A 446 10.26 -1.85 3.10
C ARG A 446 10.21 -2.24 1.64
N TYR A 447 9.97 -3.53 1.41
CA TYR A 447 9.70 -4.10 0.10
C TYR A 447 8.21 -4.41 0.00
N HIS A 448 7.62 -4.00 -1.11
CA HIS A 448 6.27 -4.39 -1.46
C HIS A 448 6.27 -5.85 -1.93
N MET A 449 5.47 -6.65 -1.25
CA MET A 449 5.15 -8.04 -1.57
C MET A 449 3.71 -8.13 -2.06
N ARG A 450 3.48 -8.93 -3.10
CA ARG A 450 2.15 -9.27 -3.60
C ARG A 450 2.07 -10.74 -3.94
N PHE A 451 1.02 -11.41 -3.49
CA PHE A 451 0.76 -12.80 -3.85
C PHE A 451 -0.72 -13.14 -3.88
N ALA A 452 -1.05 -14.28 -4.51
CA ALA A 452 -2.40 -14.80 -4.63
C ALA A 452 -2.53 -16.19 -4.00
N THR A 453 -3.66 -16.41 -3.32
CA THR A 453 -4.08 -17.70 -2.78
C THR A 453 -5.41 -18.12 -3.39
N LYS A 454 -5.56 -19.42 -3.66
CA LYS A 454 -6.84 -20.01 -4.10
C LYS A 454 -7.83 -20.14 -2.94
N CYS A 455 -7.31 -20.24 -1.72
CA CYS A 455 -8.14 -20.28 -0.53
C CYS A 455 -8.68 -18.88 -0.21
N VAL A 456 -9.93 -18.63 -0.61
CA VAL A 456 -10.67 -17.41 -0.28
C VAL A 456 -11.43 -17.61 1.03
N GLY A 457 -11.23 -16.68 1.96
CA GLY A 457 -11.86 -16.72 3.28
C GLY A 457 -12.60 -15.44 3.65
N ARG A 458 -13.53 -15.57 4.59
CA ARG A 458 -14.19 -14.47 5.28
C ARG A 458 -13.78 -14.44 6.76
N PRO A 459 -13.79 -13.26 7.41
CA PRO A 459 -13.39 -13.14 8.81
C PRO A 459 -14.19 -14.07 9.72
N LEU A 460 -13.55 -14.65 10.75
CA LEU A 460 -14.21 -15.54 11.70
C LEU A 460 -15.48 -14.91 12.32
N SER A 461 -15.47 -13.60 12.57
CA SER A 461 -16.59 -12.82 13.12
C SER A 461 -17.87 -12.86 12.29
N THR A 462 -17.80 -13.27 11.02
CA THR A 462 -18.96 -13.35 10.13
C THR A 462 -19.72 -14.68 10.23
N PHE A 463 -19.36 -15.55 11.18
CA PHE A 463 -19.98 -16.87 11.36
C PHE A 463 -21.51 -16.81 11.46
N THR A 464 -22.17 -17.82 10.91
CA THR A 464 -23.64 -17.94 10.89
C THR A 464 -24.17 -18.84 12.01
N SER A 465 -23.30 -19.67 12.60
CA SER A 465 -23.62 -20.50 13.75
C SER A 465 -22.38 -20.74 14.62
N THR A 466 -22.59 -21.00 15.90
CA THR A 466 -21.51 -21.37 16.82
C THR A 466 -20.79 -22.64 16.36
N LYS A 467 -21.52 -23.58 15.74
CA LYS A 467 -20.95 -24.79 15.13
C LYS A 467 -19.95 -24.45 14.02
N GLU A 468 -20.29 -23.53 13.14
CA GLU A 468 -19.38 -23.08 12.07
C GLU A 468 -18.12 -22.45 12.66
N MET A 469 -18.28 -21.53 13.62
CA MET A 469 -17.17 -20.87 14.31
C MET A 469 -16.22 -21.88 14.96
N VAL A 470 -16.76 -22.82 15.76
CA VAL A 470 -15.94 -23.84 16.45
C VAL A 470 -15.28 -24.80 15.46
N THR A 471 -15.96 -25.14 14.37
CA THR A 471 -15.36 -25.98 13.30
C THR A 471 -14.19 -25.26 12.64
N ALA A 472 -14.36 -23.98 12.30
CA ALA A 472 -13.29 -23.20 11.68
C ALA A 472 -12.07 -23.04 12.61
N ILE A 473 -12.29 -22.82 13.91
CA ILE A 473 -11.21 -22.77 14.90
C ILE A 473 -10.50 -24.13 14.99
N LYS A 474 -11.26 -25.23 15.09
CA LYS A 474 -10.70 -26.59 15.14
C LYS A 474 -9.82 -26.87 13.92
N ASP A 475 -10.30 -26.53 12.72
CA ASP A 475 -9.55 -26.74 11.48
C ASP A 475 -8.29 -25.85 11.43
N ALA A 476 -8.35 -24.62 11.93
CA ALA A 476 -7.17 -23.75 12.03
C ALA A 476 -6.13 -24.26 13.06
N VAL A 477 -6.56 -24.91 14.14
CA VAL A 477 -5.64 -25.59 15.09
C VAL A 477 -4.93 -26.76 14.40
N ILE A 478 -5.66 -27.55 13.60
CA ILE A 478 -5.05 -28.61 12.78
C ILE A 478 -4.07 -28.00 11.77
N GLY A 479 -4.45 -26.92 11.09
CA GLY A 479 -3.56 -26.17 10.20
C GLY A 479 -2.29 -25.70 10.88
N HIS A 480 -2.40 -25.15 12.10
CA HIS A 480 -1.24 -24.76 12.89
C HIS A 480 -0.33 -25.96 13.22
N GLN A 481 -0.91 -27.12 13.59
CA GLN A 481 -0.14 -28.35 13.80
C GLN A 481 0.58 -28.80 12.53
N ASN A 482 -0.08 -28.73 11.39
CA ASN A 482 0.51 -29.04 10.09
C ASN A 482 1.67 -28.09 9.76
N ALA A 483 1.50 -26.78 10.00
CA ALA A 483 2.58 -25.81 9.83
C ALA A 483 3.78 -26.14 10.73
N TRP A 484 3.53 -26.45 12.01
CA TRP A 484 4.59 -26.82 12.95
C TRP A 484 5.36 -28.07 12.50
N ASN A 485 4.65 -29.09 12.03
CA ASN A 485 5.24 -30.32 11.49
C ASN A 485 6.17 -30.03 10.29
N ALA A 486 5.80 -29.07 9.43
CA ALA A 486 6.64 -28.59 8.32
C ALA A 486 7.83 -27.70 8.76
N GLY A 487 7.95 -27.43 10.06
CA GLY A 487 8.98 -26.57 10.65
C GLY A 487 8.62 -25.09 10.68
N VAL A 488 7.35 -24.73 10.51
CA VAL A 488 6.85 -23.35 10.50
C VAL A 488 6.01 -23.09 11.75
N LEU A 489 6.47 -22.18 12.60
CA LEU A 489 5.71 -21.69 13.76
C LEU A 489 5.09 -20.33 13.43
N HIS A 490 3.76 -20.21 13.48
CA HIS A 490 3.04 -19.00 13.05
C HIS A 490 3.29 -17.76 13.94
N ARG A 491 3.32 -17.96 15.27
CA ARG A 491 3.55 -16.92 16.32
C ARG A 491 2.56 -15.76 16.40
N ASP A 492 1.48 -15.76 15.63
CA ASP A 492 0.48 -14.70 15.63
C ASP A 492 -0.94 -15.26 15.48
N ILE A 493 -1.34 -16.11 16.43
CA ILE A 493 -2.67 -16.72 16.40
C ILE A 493 -3.65 -15.75 17.06
N SER A 494 -4.62 -15.29 16.27
CA SER A 494 -5.66 -14.35 16.71
C SER A 494 -6.97 -14.64 15.97
N ALA A 495 -8.08 -14.08 16.48
CA ALA A 495 -9.37 -14.17 15.80
C ALA A 495 -9.38 -13.50 14.41
N GLY A 496 -8.46 -12.56 14.16
CA GLY A 496 -8.29 -11.91 12.85
C GLY A 496 -7.57 -12.79 11.82
N ASN A 497 -6.78 -13.76 12.29
CA ASN A 497 -5.93 -14.60 11.45
C ASN A 497 -6.55 -15.98 11.17
N VAL A 498 -7.68 -16.30 11.81
CA VAL A 498 -8.50 -17.48 11.50
C VAL A 498 -9.61 -17.05 10.53
N LEU A 499 -9.67 -17.68 9.37
CA LEU A 499 -10.66 -17.39 8.34
C LEU A 499 -11.60 -18.57 8.11
N ILE A 500 -12.87 -18.28 7.81
CA ILE A 500 -13.85 -19.27 7.37
C ILE A 500 -13.74 -19.37 5.85
N VAL A 501 -13.57 -20.59 5.33
CA VAL A 501 -13.49 -20.84 3.88
C VAL A 501 -14.83 -20.51 3.22
N GLU A 502 -14.79 -19.79 2.10
CA GLU A 502 -16.01 -19.56 1.32
C GLU A 502 -16.46 -20.84 0.60
N ASP A 503 -17.78 -21.06 0.53
CA ASP A 503 -18.35 -22.31 0.01
C ASP A 503 -17.92 -22.62 -1.42
N HIS A 504 -17.67 -21.59 -2.24
CA HIS A 504 -17.25 -21.74 -3.64
C HIS A 504 -15.84 -22.34 -3.81
N VAL A 505 -15.00 -22.35 -2.76
CA VAL A 505 -13.62 -22.85 -2.82
C VAL A 505 -13.61 -24.38 -2.80
N GLY A 506 -14.61 -25.02 -2.18
CA GLY A 506 -14.75 -26.49 -2.18
C GLY A 506 -13.67 -27.25 -1.38
N LYS A 507 -13.12 -26.65 -0.31
CA LYS A 507 -12.15 -27.32 0.57
C LYS A 507 -12.83 -28.30 1.54
N PRO A 508 -12.13 -29.37 1.98
CA PRO A 508 -12.66 -30.34 2.93
C PRO A 508 -12.73 -29.82 4.38
N PHE A 509 -12.20 -28.62 4.63
CA PHE A 509 -12.22 -27.93 5.92
C PHE A 509 -13.04 -26.64 5.83
N LYS A 510 -13.53 -26.16 6.97
CA LYS A 510 -14.32 -24.93 7.10
C LYS A 510 -13.51 -23.74 7.57
N GLY A 511 -12.35 -23.95 8.20
CA GLY A 511 -11.46 -22.86 8.59
C GLY A 511 -10.00 -23.11 8.25
N PHE A 512 -9.25 -22.02 8.11
CA PHE A 512 -7.81 -22.06 7.91
C PHE A 512 -7.11 -20.91 8.61
N LEU A 513 -5.83 -21.11 8.89
CA LEU A 513 -4.96 -20.10 9.45
C LEU A 513 -4.32 -19.27 8.33
N SER A 514 -4.28 -17.95 8.50
CA SER A 514 -3.71 -16.99 7.55
C SER A 514 -2.74 -16.04 8.25
N ASP A 515 -1.98 -15.29 7.47
CA ASP A 515 -1.03 -14.26 7.94
C ASP A 515 0.26 -14.79 8.57
N PHE A 516 1.11 -15.39 7.74
CA PHE A 516 2.37 -15.98 8.16
C PHE A 516 3.53 -14.95 8.25
N ASP A 517 3.25 -13.64 8.18
CA ASP A 517 4.25 -12.56 8.21
C ASP A 517 5.10 -12.54 9.49
N HIS A 518 4.54 -13.06 10.59
CA HIS A 518 5.20 -13.20 11.88
C HIS A 518 5.84 -14.56 12.12
N SER A 519 5.83 -15.46 11.15
CA SER A 519 6.27 -16.84 11.35
C SER A 519 7.76 -16.97 11.63
N PHE A 520 8.14 -18.11 12.20
CA PHE A 520 9.51 -18.57 12.36
C PHE A 520 9.66 -19.91 11.66
N MET A 521 10.79 -20.14 10.99
CA MET A 521 11.08 -21.40 10.29
C MET A 521 12.33 -22.05 10.87
N THR A 522 12.24 -23.35 11.20
CA THR A 522 13.37 -24.18 11.62
C THR A 522 14.19 -24.64 10.40
N SER A 523 15.47 -24.95 10.61
CA SER A 523 16.38 -25.41 9.55
C SER A 523 16.07 -26.82 9.02
N SER A 524 15.27 -27.62 9.73
CA SER A 524 14.81 -28.94 9.31
C SER A 524 13.30 -29.05 9.52
N ALA A 525 12.56 -29.53 8.51
CA ALA A 525 11.22 -30.06 8.75
C ALA A 525 11.38 -31.27 9.67
N THR A 526 10.54 -31.37 10.69
CA THR A 526 10.48 -32.58 11.50
C THR A 526 9.96 -33.70 10.58
N PRO A 527 10.66 -34.82 10.39
CA PRO A 527 10.14 -35.90 9.58
C PRO A 527 8.88 -36.43 10.25
N VAL A 528 7.72 -36.21 9.62
CA VAL A 528 6.49 -36.90 10.01
C VAL A 528 6.60 -38.30 9.43
N ALA A 529 6.75 -39.30 10.30
CA ALA A 529 6.49 -40.68 9.93
C ALA A 529 5.05 -40.72 9.39
N ALA A 530 4.88 -41.07 8.12
CA ALA A 530 3.57 -41.27 7.52
C ALA A 530 2.80 -42.31 8.34
N SER A 531 1.90 -41.87 9.23
CA SER A 531 0.91 -42.76 9.80
C SER A 531 -0.09 -43.05 8.71
N GLN A 532 0.07 -44.21 8.07
CA GLN A 532 -0.95 -44.83 7.26
C GLN A 532 -2.26 -44.84 8.08
N THR A 533 -3.26 -44.14 7.60
CA THR A 533 -4.64 -44.30 8.05
C THR A 533 -5.13 -45.66 7.57
N GLU A 534 -4.95 -46.70 8.40
CA GLU A 534 -5.82 -47.87 8.32
C GLU A 534 -7.18 -47.47 8.91
N HIS A 535 -8.19 -47.54 8.05
CA HIS A 535 -9.59 -47.47 8.42
C HIS A 535 -9.96 -48.71 9.23
N ASP A 536 -9.88 -48.63 10.56
CA ASP A 536 -10.62 -49.53 11.44
C ASP A 536 -11.97 -48.90 11.78
N ASN A 537 -13.00 -49.47 11.12
CA ASN A 537 -14.38 -49.45 11.57
C ASN A 537 -14.43 -50.11 12.95
N ASP A 538 -14.73 -49.33 13.99
CA ASP A 538 -15.33 -49.90 15.19
C ASP A 538 -16.53 -49.07 15.64
N GLN A 539 -17.68 -49.75 15.64
CA GLN A 539 -18.95 -49.32 16.17
C GLN A 539 -18.80 -49.04 17.67
N ILE A 540 -18.85 -47.77 18.07
CA ILE A 540 -19.02 -47.42 19.48
C ILE A 540 -20.53 -47.41 19.77
N SER A 541 -21.01 -48.50 20.38
CA SER A 541 -22.32 -48.52 21.03
C SER A 541 -22.30 -47.60 22.25
N ALA A 542 -23.33 -46.78 22.36
CA ALA A 542 -23.65 -46.04 23.57
C ALA A 542 -23.89 -47.01 24.73
N ASP A 543 -23.08 -46.92 25.78
CA ASP A 543 -23.50 -46.94 27.19
C ASP A 543 -22.27 -47.04 28.10
N THR A 544 -22.36 -46.41 29.28
CA THR A 544 -21.37 -46.39 30.38
C THR A 544 -20.12 -45.56 30.06
N GLU A 545 -19.72 -44.49 30.76
CA GLU A 545 -19.76 -44.29 32.20
C GLU A 545 -19.47 -42.79 32.46
N LEU A 546 -20.52 -42.02 32.76
CA LEU A 546 -20.39 -40.63 33.23
C LEU A 546 -20.76 -40.63 34.71
N LYS A 547 -19.79 -40.94 35.58
CA LYS A 547 -19.84 -40.68 37.02
C LYS A 547 -18.47 -40.93 37.66
N GLN A 548 -18.05 -40.00 38.51
CA GLN A 548 -16.88 -40.01 39.41
C GLN A 548 -15.58 -39.61 38.70
N ARG A 549 -14.83 -38.55 39.04
CA ARG A 549 -14.59 -37.81 40.29
C ARG A 549 -14.16 -36.37 39.90
N THR A 550 -14.76 -35.35 40.50
CA THR A 550 -14.15 -34.48 41.54
C THR A 550 -13.11 -33.52 41.01
#